data_AF-A0A143ZC57-F1
#
_entry.id   AF-A0A143ZC57-F1
#
_cell.length_a   1.000
_cell.length_b   1.000
_cell.length_c   1.000
_cell.angle_alpha   90.00
_cell.angle_beta   90.00
_cell.angle_gamma   90.00
#
_symmetry.space_group_name_H-M   'P 1'
#
loop_
_entity.id
_entity.type
_entity.pdbx_description
1 polymer ?
#
loop_
_entity_poly.entity_id
_entity_poly.type
_entity_poly.pdbx_seq_one_letter_code
_entity_poly.pdbx_strand_id
1 'polypeptide(L)' 'MSFLSDMALGQTEIDVVYRALDLWCQEIGAPIDSADGRDVATVLLALYKTGHRSESALLEAMRRINPEGPIPASP' A
#
# COMPACT_ATOMS: atom_id res chain seq x y z
N MET A 1 22.94 -14.18 9.67
CA MET A 1 22.24 -12.98 9.15
C MET A 1 21.41 -12.40 10.29
N SER A 2 21.38 -11.08 10.44
CA SER A 2 20.71 -10.40 11.57
C SER A 2 19.21 -10.26 11.30
N PHE A 3 18.38 -10.53 12.32
CA PHE A 3 16.91 -10.37 12.29
C PHE A 3 16.44 -8.98 11.82
N LEU A 4 17.25 -7.94 12.05
CA LEU A 4 16.95 -6.57 11.63
C LEU A 4 17.11 -6.35 10.12
N SER A 5 18.02 -7.08 9.48
CA SER A 5 18.20 -7.02 8.02
C SER A 5 17.02 -7.64 7.27
N ASP A 6 16.23 -8.48 7.94
CA ASP A 6 15.04 -9.14 7.40
C ASP A 6 13.77 -8.26 7.47
N MET A 7 13.83 -7.16 8.24
CA MET A 7 12.69 -6.24 8.45
C MET A 7 12.76 -4.95 7.62
N ALA A 8 13.95 -4.60 7.12
CA ALA A 8 14.16 -3.42 6.30
C ALA A 8 13.90 -3.76 4.83
N LEU A 9 13.06 -2.97 4.16
CA LEU A 9 12.79 -3.16 2.74
C LEU A 9 14.02 -2.80 1.92
N GLY A 10 14.38 -3.66 0.97
CA GLY A 10 15.28 -3.32 -0.12
C GLY A 10 14.64 -2.37 -1.13
N GLN A 11 15.45 -1.72 -1.97
CA GLN A 11 14.94 -0.73 -2.95
C GLN A 11 13.87 -1.32 -3.88
N THR A 12 14.06 -2.55 -4.36
CA THR A 12 13.07 -3.23 -5.21
C THR A 12 11.74 -3.43 -4.49
N GLU A 13 11.77 -3.69 -3.19
CA GLU A 13 10.57 -3.88 -2.39
C GLU A 13 9.86 -2.55 -2.12
N ILE A 14 10.64 -1.49 -1.87
CA ILE A 14 10.14 -0.12 -1.77
C ILE A 14 9.44 0.29 -3.08
N ASP A 15 10.05 0.00 -4.22
CA ASP A 15 9.47 0.35 -5.53
C ASP A 15 8.12 -0.35 -5.76
N VAL A 16 7.99 -1.61 -5.35
CA VAL A 16 6.72 -2.36 -5.44
C VAL A 16 5.63 -1.71 -4.56
N VAL A 17 5.95 -1.41 -3.30
CA VAL A 17 5.00 -0.78 -2.38
C VAL A 17 4.62 0.62 -2.85
N TYR A 18 5.59 1.40 -3.34
CA TYR A 18 5.36 2.77 -3.80
C TYR A 18 4.48 2.83 -5.04
N ARG A 19 4.68 1.95 -6.02
CA ARG A 19 3.81 1.90 -7.21
C ARG A 19 2.39 1.49 -6.87
N ALA A 20 2.22 0.50 -5.98
CA ALA A 20 0.90 0.11 -5.51
C ALA A 20 0.19 1.26 -4.76
N LEU A 21 0.95 2.02 -3.95
CA LEU A 21 0.45 3.20 -3.24
C LEU A 21 0.01 4.29 -4.23
N ASP A 22 0.85 4.65 -5.19
CA ASP A 22 0.54 5.67 -6.20
C ASP A 22 -0.71 5.29 -7.00
N LEU A 23 -0.80 4.05 -7.48
CA LEU A 23 -1.98 3.56 -8.20
C LEU A 23 -3.24 3.57 -7.34
N TRP A 24 -3.15 3.14 -6.09
CA TRP A 24 -4.31 3.15 -5.19
C TRP A 24 -4.75 4.58 -4.90
N CYS A 25 -3.83 5.49 -4.56
CA CYS A 25 -4.11 6.91 -4.34
C CYS A 25 -4.79 7.56 -5.54
N GLN A 26 -4.35 7.23 -6.77
CA GLN A 26 -5.01 7.67 -8.00
C GLN A 26 -6.43 7.07 -8.15
N GLU A 27 -6.60 5.77 -7.89
CA GLU A 27 -7.90 5.07 -7.93
C GLU A 27 -8.92 5.72 -6.98
N ILE A 28 -8.45 6.24 -5.84
CA ILE A 28 -9.29 6.83 -4.82
C ILE A 28 -9.36 8.38 -4.84
N GLY A 29 -8.62 9.02 -5.74
CA GLY A 29 -8.56 10.48 -5.82
C GLY A 29 -7.91 11.18 -4.62
N ALA A 30 -7.02 10.50 -3.89
CA ALA A 30 -6.32 11.05 -2.73
C ALA A 30 -4.87 11.45 -3.08
N PRO A 31 -4.36 12.60 -2.61
CA PRO A 31 -2.94 12.91 -2.71
C PRO A 31 -2.10 11.88 -1.95
N ILE A 32 -0.96 11.46 -2.51
CA ILE A 32 -0.09 10.44 -1.91
C ILE A 32 0.49 10.87 -0.54
N ASP A 33 0.65 12.16 -0.31
CA ASP A 33 1.21 12.76 0.90
C ASP A 33 0.15 13.15 1.95
N SER A 34 -1.13 12.91 1.64
CA SER A 34 -2.28 13.13 2.54
C SER A 34 -2.31 12.15 3.72
N ALA A 35 -3.23 12.38 4.67
CA ALA A 35 -3.47 11.43 5.76
C ALA A 35 -3.90 10.06 5.22
N ASP A 36 -4.84 10.03 4.28
CA ASP A 36 -5.31 8.80 3.63
C ASP A 36 -4.18 8.08 2.90
N GLY A 37 -3.30 8.82 2.22
CA GLY A 37 -2.10 8.25 1.57
C GLY A 37 -1.16 7.55 2.56
N ARG A 38 -0.94 8.13 3.75
CA ARG A 38 -0.10 7.53 4.80
C ARG A 38 -0.76 6.30 5.43
N ASP A 39 -2.08 6.32 5.60
CA ASP A 39 -2.83 5.16 6.10
C ASP A 39 -2.77 4.00 5.10
N VAL A 40 -3.00 4.28 3.81
CA VAL A 40 -2.85 3.31 2.73
C VAL A 40 -1.41 2.77 2.66
N ALA A 41 -0.39 3.62 2.78
CA ALA A 41 1.01 3.19 2.78
C ALA A 41 1.30 2.19 3.92
N THR A 42 0.70 2.40 5.09
CA THR A 42 0.82 1.50 6.24
C THR A 42 0.17 0.14 5.96
N VAL A 43 -1.02 0.14 5.37
CA VAL A 43 -1.73 -1.10 4.99
C VAL A 43 -0.94 -1.86 3.92
N LEU A 44 -0.48 -1.19 2.87
CA LEU A 44 0.32 -1.80 1.80
C LEU A 44 1.62 -2.40 2.31
N LEU A 45 2.32 -1.71 3.22
CA LEU A 45 3.52 -2.24 3.85
C LEU A 45 3.23 -3.50 4.67
N ALA A 46 2.11 -3.52 5.42
CA ALA A 46 1.70 -4.69 6.18
C ALA A 46 1.39 -5.88 5.25
N LEU A 47 0.61 -5.65 4.19
CA LEU A 47 0.29 -6.67 3.18
C LEU A 47 1.54 -7.23 2.49
N TYR A 48 2.50 -6.35 2.15
CA TYR A 48 3.76 -6.78 1.55
C TYR A 48 4.51 -7.71 2.49
N LYS A 49 4.65 -7.31 3.76
CA LYS A 49 5.34 -8.11 4.79
C LYS A 49 4.65 -9.45 5.06
N THR A 50 3.33 -9.55 4.90
CA THR A 50 2.56 -10.79 5.10
C THR A 50 2.48 -11.69 3.86
N GLY A 51 3.07 -11.31 2.72
CA GLY A 51 3.24 -12.20 1.57
C GLY A 51 2.69 -11.68 0.24
N HIS A 52 2.05 -10.52 0.22
CA HIS A 52 1.59 -9.88 -1.02
C HIS A 52 2.75 -9.14 -1.70
N ARG A 53 3.69 -9.90 -2.28
CA ARG A 53 5.00 -9.39 -2.72
C ARG A 53 5.01 -8.74 -4.11
N SER A 54 3.86 -8.61 -4.77
CA SER A 54 3.73 -7.93 -6.08
C SER A 54 2.72 -6.78 -6.01
N GLU A 55 2.90 -5.80 -6.88
CA GLU A 55 1.98 -4.65 -7.04
C GLU A 55 0.53 -5.12 -7.27
N SER A 56 0.33 -6.09 -8.16
CA SER A 56 -0.99 -6.67 -8.44
C SER A 56 -1.62 -7.34 -7.22
N ALA A 57 -0.84 -8.13 -6.46
CA ALA A 57 -1.33 -8.83 -5.28
C ALA A 57 -1.68 -7.87 -4.14
N LEU A 58 -0.96 -6.76 -4.03
CA LEU A 58 -1.26 -5.67 -3.09
C LEU A 58 -2.57 -4.99 -3.46
N LEU A 59 -2.74 -4.58 -4.72
CA LEU A 59 -3.96 -3.92 -5.20
C LEU A 59 -5.19 -4.84 -5.08
N GLU A 60 -5.05 -6.12 -5.42
CA GLU A 60 -6.13 -7.11 -5.22
C GLU A 60 -6.52 -7.24 -3.74
N ALA A 61 -5.54 -7.24 -2.83
CA ALA A 61 -5.82 -7.28 -1.39
C ALA A 61 -6.50 -6.00 -0.90
N MET A 62 -6.07 -4.83 -1.37
CA MET A 62 -6.71 -3.54 -1.06
C MET A 62 -8.18 -3.51 -1.49
N ARG A 63 -8.50 -3.98 -2.69
CA ARG A 63 -9.90 -4.07 -3.17
C ARG A 63 -10.77 -5.02 -2.34
N ARG A 64 -10.19 -6.06 -1.73
CA ARG A 64 -10.93 -6.95 -0.80
C ARG A 64 -11.19 -6.30 0.55
N ILE A 65 -10.24 -5.50 1.04
CA ILE A 65 -10.37 -4.75 2.30
C ILE A 65 -11.37 -3.60 2.14
N ASN A 66 -11.40 -2.97 0.96
CA ASN A 66 -12.24 -1.83 0.68
C ASN A 66 -13.03 -2.02 -0.64
N PRO A 67 -14.09 -2.86 -0.63
CA PRO A 67 -14.80 -3.29 -1.84
C PRO A 67 -15.64 -2.20 -2.52
N GLU A 68 -15.95 -1.09 -1.83
CA GLU A 68 -16.73 0.02 -2.39
C GLU A 68 -15.86 1.17 -2.93
N GLY A 69 -14.53 1.04 -2.83
CA GLY A 69 -13.64 2.21 -2.86
C GLY A 69 -13.82 3.03 -1.57
N PRO A 70 -12.93 3.98 -1.24
CA PRO A 70 -13.09 4.74 -0.01
C PRO A 70 -14.39 5.54 -0.08
N ILE A 71 -15.10 5.46 1.03
CA ILE A 71 -16.24 6.33 1.32
C ILE A 71 -15.78 7.76 1.03
N PRO A 72 -16.45 8.50 0.12
CA PRO A 72 -16.06 9.87 -0.19
C PRO A 72 -15.95 10.66 1.11
N ALA A 73 -14.88 11.43 1.26
CA ALA A 73 -14.70 12.31 2.40
C ALA A 73 -15.99 13.13 2.58
N SER A 74 -16.58 13.04 3.78
CA SER A 74 -17.76 13.83 4.09
C SER A 74 -17.45 15.33 3.86
N PRO A 75 -18.40 16.08 3.30
CA PRO A 75 -18.17 17.45 2.81
C PRO A 75 -17.72 18.43 3.88
#